data_AF-A0A2E0FJB2-F1
#
_entry.id   AF-A0A2E0FJB2-F1
#
_cell.length_a   1.000
_cell.length_b   1.000
_cell.length_c   1.000
_cell.angle_alpha   90.00
_cell.angle_beta   90.00
_cell.angle_gamma   90.00
#
_symmetry.space_group_name_H-M   'P 1'
#
loop_
_entity.id
_entity.type
_entity.pdbx_description
1 polymer ?
#
loop_
_entity_poly.entity_id
_entity_poly.type
_entity_poly.pdbx_seq_one_letter_code
_entity_poly.pdbx_strand_id
1 'polypeptide(L)'
;MKKALFIDRDGTLVIEPPIDYQLDSLEKLEYYPGVFTSLSKIARELDYELVMVTNQDGLGTDSFPEDTFWPAQNKIINAFEKEGVVFSEVLIDKSFPEENKPTRKPGTAMLNKYIYGDYDLQKSFVIGDRATDIQLAANIGSKGIFLGDSNDANAALTTRSWEEIYRFLKSKPRRSQKKRKTNETDIEIMVNLDGTGVGNISTGLGFFDHMLEQLSKHGGIDLDISVNGDLEIDEHHTIEDVAIALGEAFREALGSKKGIERYGFLLPMDDCLAQVALDFGGRPWLVWEVEFKREKIGDVPTEMFLHFFKSFSDGAQCNLNIQAKGENEHHKIESIFKGFAKATKLAIQQTNDYSIPSTKGVL
;
A
#
# COMPACT_ATOMS: atom_id res chain seq x y z
N MET A 1 -4.89 -4.62 5.81
CA MET A 1 -4.41 -3.66 6.81
C MET A 1 -4.32 -2.27 6.21
N LYS A 2 -4.89 -1.26 6.87
CA LYS A 2 -4.79 0.15 6.47
C LYS A 2 -3.44 0.74 6.88
N LYS A 3 -3.01 1.83 6.26
CA LYS A 3 -1.86 2.62 6.73
C LYS A 3 -2.38 3.90 7.37
N ALA A 4 -1.71 4.37 8.41
CA ALA A 4 -2.04 5.63 9.06
C ALA A 4 -0.89 6.64 8.93
N LEU A 5 -1.24 7.91 8.86
CA LEU A 5 -0.33 9.03 8.99
C LEU A 5 -0.72 9.80 10.24
N PHE A 6 0.06 9.65 11.30
CA PHE A 6 -0.12 10.37 12.56
C PHE A 6 0.63 11.70 12.45
N ILE A 7 -0.05 12.82 12.62
CA ILE A 7 0.51 14.14 12.34
C ILE A 7 0.38 14.99 13.59
N ASP A 8 1.50 15.53 14.08
CA ASP A 8 1.44 16.55 15.12
C ASP A 8 0.81 17.84 14.61
N ARG A 9 0.21 18.61 15.52
CA ARG A 9 -0.41 19.88 15.18
C ARG A 9 0.63 21.00 15.15
N ASP A 10 1.18 21.32 16.31
CA ASP A 10 2.09 22.44 16.51
C ASP A 10 3.47 22.10 15.93
N GLY A 11 4.15 23.09 15.37
CA GLY A 11 5.43 22.90 14.67
C GLY A 11 5.35 22.12 13.34
N THR A 12 4.22 21.46 13.06
CA THR A 12 4.05 20.54 11.92
C THR A 12 2.97 20.98 10.94
N LEU A 13 1.73 21.17 11.40
CA LEU A 13 0.62 21.71 10.59
C LEU A 13 0.56 23.24 10.66
N VAL A 14 0.84 23.76 11.85
CA VAL A 14 0.89 25.19 12.18
C VAL A 14 2.23 25.53 12.80
N ILE A 15 2.63 26.79 12.70
CA ILE A 15 3.83 27.28 13.39
C ILE A 15 3.51 27.37 14.88
N GLU A 16 4.36 26.77 15.71
CA GLU A 16 4.23 26.87 17.16
C GLU A 16 4.52 28.32 17.62
N PRO A 17 3.64 28.95 18.42
CA PRO A 17 3.88 30.29 18.92
C PRO A 17 5.18 30.38 19.73
N PRO A 18 6.10 31.31 19.43
CA PRO A 18 7.46 31.28 19.96
C PRO A 18 7.60 31.74 21.43
N ILE A 19 6.53 32.27 22.03
CA ILE A 19 6.58 32.90 23.36
C ILE A 19 6.04 31.97 24.44
N ASP A 20 4.78 31.56 24.32
CA ASP A 20 4.07 30.73 25.29
C ASP A 20 3.81 29.31 24.78
N TYR A 21 4.19 29.01 23.54
CA TYR A 21 3.94 27.73 22.87
C TYR A 21 2.45 27.36 22.79
N GLN A 22 1.55 28.33 23.03
CA GLN A 22 0.12 28.14 23.10
C GLN A 22 -0.58 28.87 21.96
N LEU A 23 -1.22 28.09 21.09
CA LEU A 23 -2.10 28.61 20.06
C LEU A 23 -3.53 28.79 20.62
N ASP A 24 -3.71 29.92 21.30
CA ASP A 24 -4.92 30.29 22.06
C ASP A 24 -5.75 31.41 21.39
N SER A 25 -5.34 31.83 20.18
CA SER A 25 -5.95 32.96 19.45
C SER A 25 -5.73 32.81 17.95
N LEU A 26 -6.62 33.41 17.16
CA LEU A 26 -6.55 33.35 15.70
C LEU A 26 -5.44 34.24 15.14
N GLU A 27 -5.03 35.25 15.89
CA GLU A 27 -3.92 36.15 15.55
C GLU A 27 -2.57 35.43 15.57
N LYS A 28 -2.43 34.41 16.42
CA LYS A 28 -1.25 33.53 16.48
C LYS A 28 -1.27 32.41 15.42
N LEU A 29 -2.39 32.19 14.74
CA LEU A 29 -2.54 31.07 13.81
C LEU A 29 -1.79 31.34 12.50
N GLU A 30 -0.66 30.66 12.35
CA GLU A 30 0.12 30.63 11.12
C GLU A 30 0.30 29.18 10.65
N TYR A 31 0.04 28.90 9.37
CA TYR A 31 0.17 27.56 8.81
C TYR A 31 1.61 27.28 8.39
N TYR A 32 2.04 26.03 8.54
CA TYR A 32 3.38 25.64 8.11
C TYR A 32 3.51 25.77 6.58
N PRO A 33 4.60 26.35 6.03
CA PRO A 33 4.78 26.54 4.59
C PRO A 33 4.60 25.26 3.76
N GLY A 34 3.76 25.34 2.72
CA GLY A 34 3.53 24.22 1.78
C GLY A 34 2.69 23.06 2.32
N VAL A 35 2.18 23.16 3.56
CA VAL A 35 1.38 22.10 4.19
C VAL A 35 0.11 21.79 3.42
N PHE A 36 -0.66 22.81 3.02
CA PHE A 36 -1.92 22.60 2.29
C PHE A 36 -1.70 21.87 0.96
N THR A 37 -0.79 22.37 0.12
CA THR A 37 -0.50 21.78 -1.18
C THR A 37 -0.04 20.32 -1.06
N SER A 38 0.85 20.03 -0.12
CA SER A 38 1.47 18.70 -0.01
C SER A 38 0.57 17.73 0.71
N LEU A 39 -0.07 18.14 1.81
CA LEU A 39 -0.99 17.29 2.57
C LEU A 39 -2.28 17.00 1.79
N SER A 40 -2.77 17.95 0.99
CA SER A 40 -3.87 17.71 0.04
C SER A 40 -3.48 16.67 -1.01
N LYS A 41 -2.26 16.74 -1.57
CA LYS A 41 -1.74 15.69 -2.46
C LYS A 41 -1.59 14.35 -1.74
N ILE A 42 -1.15 14.32 -0.48
CA ILE A 42 -1.08 13.08 0.30
C ILE A 42 -2.48 12.48 0.47
N ALA A 43 -3.46 13.26 0.91
CA ALA A 43 -4.85 12.82 1.10
C ALA A 43 -5.49 12.33 -0.21
N ARG A 44 -5.19 13.02 -1.32
CA ARG A 44 -5.76 12.69 -2.63
C ARG A 44 -5.03 11.53 -3.31
N GLU A 45 -3.72 11.44 -3.23
CA GLU A 45 -2.94 10.53 -4.08
C GLU A 45 -2.45 9.28 -3.34
N LEU A 46 -2.37 9.32 -2.01
CA LEU A 46 -1.81 8.25 -1.20
C LEU A 46 -2.89 7.61 -0.31
N ASP A 47 -2.66 6.35 0.04
CA ASP A 47 -3.59 5.52 0.79
C ASP A 47 -3.27 5.52 2.29
N TYR A 48 -3.37 6.69 2.92
CA TYR A 48 -3.18 6.87 4.35
C TYR A 48 -4.46 7.38 5.02
N GLU A 49 -4.81 6.78 6.14
CA GLU A 49 -5.77 7.34 7.08
C GLU A 49 -5.06 8.44 7.90
N LEU A 50 -5.56 9.68 7.80
CA LEU A 50 -4.94 10.82 8.48
C LEU A 50 -5.47 10.93 9.90
N VAL A 51 -4.56 11.03 10.87
CA VAL A 51 -4.88 11.13 12.30
C VAL A 51 -4.05 12.27 12.88
N MET A 52 -4.69 13.23 13.55
CA MET A 52 -3.97 14.29 14.26
C MET A 52 -3.67 13.83 15.69
N VAL A 53 -2.43 13.99 16.16
CA VAL A 53 -2.01 13.58 17.51
C VAL A 53 -1.18 14.67 18.15
N THR A 54 -1.71 15.33 19.17
CA THR A 54 -1.08 16.51 19.76
C THR A 54 -1.11 16.52 21.29
N ASN A 55 -0.07 17.12 21.88
CA ASN A 55 0.03 17.41 23.31
C ASN A 55 -0.31 18.89 23.52
N GLN A 56 -1.30 19.19 24.35
CA GLN A 56 -1.76 20.56 24.64
C GLN A 56 -1.65 20.83 26.13
N ASP A 57 -0.49 21.34 26.54
CA ASP A 57 -0.08 21.48 27.94
C ASP A 57 -1.08 22.31 28.74
N GLY A 58 -1.76 21.67 29.70
CA GLY A 58 -2.71 22.33 30.59
C GLY A 58 -4.04 22.69 29.95
N LEU A 59 -4.42 22.11 28.80
CA LEU A 59 -5.71 22.39 28.17
C LEU A 59 -6.88 22.10 29.14
N GLY A 60 -7.71 23.10 29.37
CA GLY A 60 -8.83 23.07 30.33
C GLY A 60 -8.48 23.54 31.74
N THR A 61 -7.27 24.05 31.95
CA THR A 61 -6.88 24.77 33.18
C THR A 61 -6.99 26.28 32.99
N ASP A 62 -6.83 27.05 34.07
CA ASP A 62 -6.84 28.52 34.00
C ASP A 62 -5.70 29.09 33.12
N SER A 63 -4.58 28.36 32.98
CA SER A 63 -3.47 28.77 32.12
C SER A 63 -3.69 28.45 30.65
N PHE A 64 -4.61 27.54 30.31
CA PHE A 64 -5.00 27.28 28.93
C PHE A 64 -6.47 26.85 28.82
N PRO A 65 -7.41 27.82 28.93
CA PRO A 65 -8.84 27.53 28.91
C PRO A 65 -9.32 26.91 27.58
N GLU A 66 -10.36 26.09 27.64
CA GLU A 66 -10.88 25.44 26.43
C GLU A 66 -11.48 26.43 25.41
N ASP A 67 -12.06 27.53 25.88
CA ASP A 67 -12.69 28.56 25.05
C ASP A 67 -11.69 29.38 24.23
N THR A 68 -10.41 29.38 24.60
CA THR A 68 -9.32 29.98 23.80
C THR A 68 -8.71 28.99 22.81
N PHE A 69 -8.67 27.69 23.16
CA PHE A 69 -8.16 26.62 22.30
C PHE A 69 -9.09 26.28 21.12
N TRP A 70 -10.37 26.01 21.40
CA TRP A 70 -11.30 25.46 20.40
C TRP A 70 -11.49 26.33 19.15
N PRO A 71 -11.57 27.68 19.23
CA PRO A 71 -11.69 28.52 18.03
C PRO A 71 -10.54 28.32 17.04
N ALA A 72 -9.29 28.29 17.52
CA ALA A 72 -8.12 28.06 16.67
C ALA A 72 -8.09 26.64 16.11
N GLN A 73 -8.31 25.63 16.98
CA GLN A 73 -8.36 24.22 16.57
C GLN A 73 -9.41 23.97 15.48
N ASN A 74 -10.63 24.49 15.65
CA ASN A 74 -11.71 24.33 14.67
C ASN A 74 -11.39 25.03 13.35
N LYS A 75 -10.68 26.17 13.40
CA LYS A 75 -10.26 26.89 12.19
C LYS A 75 -9.23 26.10 11.38
N ILE A 76 -8.27 25.46 12.06
CA ILE A 76 -7.29 24.56 11.46
C ILE A 76 -7.98 23.41 10.74
N ILE A 77 -8.87 22.69 11.44
CA ILE A 77 -9.60 21.56 10.86
C ILE A 77 -10.42 22.00 9.64
N ASN A 78 -11.16 23.11 9.74
CA ASN A 78 -11.97 23.61 8.64
C ASN A 78 -11.14 24.05 7.42
N ALA A 79 -9.95 24.60 7.63
CA ALA A 79 -9.06 24.97 6.53
C ALA A 79 -8.55 23.74 5.78
N PHE A 80 -8.12 22.70 6.50
CA PHE A 80 -7.68 21.45 5.88
C PHE A 80 -8.81 20.71 5.18
N GLU A 81 -10.01 20.67 5.78
CA GLU A 81 -11.18 20.05 5.15
C GLU A 81 -11.53 20.68 3.80
N LYS A 82 -11.40 22.01 3.69
CA LYS A 82 -11.62 22.75 2.42
C LYS A 82 -10.59 22.43 1.33
N GLU A 83 -9.42 21.93 1.72
CA GLU A 83 -8.38 21.45 0.80
C GLU A 83 -8.48 19.94 0.55
N GLY A 84 -9.56 19.29 0.99
CA GLY A 84 -9.79 17.85 0.84
C GLY A 84 -8.98 16.99 1.83
N VAL A 85 -8.42 17.59 2.88
CA VAL A 85 -7.70 16.90 3.95
C VAL A 85 -8.63 16.68 5.13
N VAL A 86 -9.11 15.45 5.29
CA VAL A 86 -10.02 15.07 6.38
C VAL A 86 -9.27 14.19 7.37
N PHE A 87 -9.16 14.65 8.62
CA PHE A 87 -8.65 13.83 9.71
C PHE A 87 -9.75 12.90 10.20
N SER A 88 -9.46 11.60 10.18
CA SER A 88 -10.36 10.56 10.69
C SER A 88 -10.59 10.68 12.20
N GLU A 89 -9.57 11.16 12.92
CA GLU A 89 -9.59 11.34 14.36
C GLU A 89 -8.58 12.43 14.77
N VAL A 90 -8.91 13.16 15.84
CA VAL A 90 -8.06 14.19 16.45
C VAL A 90 -7.86 13.81 17.91
N LEU A 91 -6.64 13.38 18.25
CA LEU A 91 -6.26 12.88 19.56
C LEU A 91 -5.46 13.97 20.30
N ILE A 92 -6.02 14.44 21.41
CA ILE A 92 -5.47 15.55 22.20
C ILE A 92 -5.20 15.05 23.60
N ASP A 93 -3.92 15.05 23.99
CA ASP A 93 -3.53 14.93 25.40
C ASP A 93 -3.49 16.31 26.04
N LYS A 94 -4.08 16.46 27.23
CA LYS A 94 -4.21 17.75 27.94
C LYS A 94 -3.21 17.93 29.08
N SER A 95 -2.43 16.90 29.39
CA SER A 95 -1.61 16.83 30.60
C SER A 95 -0.30 17.59 30.43
N PHE A 96 0.27 18.03 31.54
CA PHE A 96 1.62 18.60 31.54
C PHE A 96 2.71 17.50 31.46
N PRO A 97 3.92 17.81 30.95
CA PRO A 97 5.04 16.86 30.90
C PRO A 97 5.31 16.14 32.22
N GLU A 98 5.28 16.86 33.34
CA GLU A 98 5.58 16.35 34.70
C GLU A 98 4.56 15.33 35.21
N GLU A 99 3.35 15.31 34.64
CA GLU A 99 2.32 14.34 35.02
C GLU A 99 2.58 12.93 34.48
N ASN A 100 3.50 12.79 33.52
CA ASN A 100 3.94 11.52 32.94
C ASN A 100 2.78 10.59 32.52
N LYS A 101 1.70 11.16 31.97
CA LYS A 101 0.53 10.37 31.55
C LYS A 101 0.88 9.48 30.37
N PRO A 102 0.39 8.23 30.33
CA PRO A 102 0.65 7.31 29.20
C PRO A 102 -0.04 7.75 27.90
N THR A 103 -0.98 8.69 27.97
CA THR A 103 -1.67 9.31 26.83
C THR A 103 -0.85 10.41 26.18
N ARG A 104 0.08 11.04 26.91
CA ARG A 104 0.94 12.12 26.40
C ARG A 104 2.07 11.55 25.55
N LYS A 105 2.29 12.07 24.34
CA LYS A 105 3.44 11.66 23.51
C LYS A 105 4.75 11.86 24.29
N PRO A 106 5.67 10.87 24.32
CA PRO A 106 5.74 9.69 23.43
C PRO A 106 4.94 8.46 23.90
N GLY A 107 4.13 8.59 24.94
CA GLY A 107 3.17 7.57 25.38
C GLY A 107 2.15 7.23 24.30
N THR A 108 1.71 5.97 24.29
CA THR A 108 0.95 5.38 23.18
C THR A 108 -0.53 5.19 23.47
N ALA A 109 -1.01 5.53 24.68
CA ALA A 109 -2.33 5.10 25.12
C ALA A 109 -3.49 5.71 24.31
N MET A 110 -3.30 6.88 23.68
CA MET A 110 -4.30 7.45 22.74
C MET A 110 -4.38 6.67 21.42
N LEU A 111 -3.37 5.88 21.08
CA LEU A 111 -3.23 5.16 19.80
C LEU A 111 -3.59 3.67 19.89
N ASN A 112 -4.11 3.19 21.02
CA ASN A 112 -4.47 1.78 21.22
C ASN A 112 -5.36 1.22 20.10
N LYS A 113 -6.30 2.02 19.57
CA LYS A 113 -7.16 1.66 18.43
C LYS A 113 -6.35 1.29 17.18
N TYR A 114 -5.24 1.97 16.93
CA TYR A 114 -4.38 1.75 15.77
C TYR A 114 -3.36 0.63 16.03
N ILE A 115 -2.85 0.53 17.27
CA ILE A 115 -1.88 -0.49 17.69
C ILE A 115 -2.50 -1.89 17.68
N TYR A 116 -3.73 -2.00 18.18
CA TYR A 116 -4.43 -3.28 18.29
C TYR A 116 -5.48 -3.49 17.17
N GLY A 117 -5.56 -2.56 16.21
CA GLY A 117 -6.46 -2.61 15.06
C GLY A 117 -5.82 -3.20 13.80
N ASP A 118 -6.57 -3.21 12.69
CA ASP A 118 -6.10 -3.71 11.38
C ASP A 118 -5.28 -2.64 10.62
N TYR A 119 -4.14 -2.23 11.20
CA TYR A 119 -3.21 -1.26 10.61
C TYR A 119 -1.81 -1.84 10.39
N ASP A 120 -1.23 -1.55 9.22
CA ASP A 120 0.17 -1.85 8.90
C ASP A 120 1.05 -0.71 9.42
N LEU A 121 1.43 -0.80 10.70
CA LEU A 121 2.23 0.24 11.36
C LEU A 121 3.65 0.34 10.79
N GLN A 122 4.22 -0.75 10.27
CA GLN A 122 5.54 -0.74 9.64
C GLN A 122 5.58 0.10 8.35
N LYS A 123 4.43 0.27 7.70
CA LYS A 123 4.21 1.17 6.56
C LYS A 123 3.45 2.46 6.94
N SER A 124 3.21 2.69 8.22
CA SER A 124 2.64 3.93 8.76
C SER A 124 3.73 4.88 9.25
N PHE A 125 3.39 6.16 9.41
CA PHE A 125 4.35 7.17 9.82
C PHE A 125 3.79 8.11 10.88
N VAL A 126 4.66 8.58 11.78
CA VAL A 126 4.42 9.76 12.63
C VAL A 126 5.22 10.93 12.05
N ILE A 127 4.57 12.06 11.83
CA ILE A 127 5.21 13.32 11.41
C ILE A 127 5.13 14.28 12.59
N GLY A 128 6.28 14.81 13.00
CA GLY A 128 6.37 15.81 14.07
C GLY A 128 7.70 16.55 14.03
N ASP A 129 7.78 17.66 14.75
CA ASP A 129 8.96 18.51 14.87
C ASP A 129 9.75 18.27 16.17
N ARG A 130 9.28 17.35 17.03
CA ARG A 130 9.92 17.03 18.31
C ARG A 130 10.44 15.60 18.38
N ALA A 131 11.47 15.40 19.20
CA ALA A 131 12.00 14.07 19.48
C ALA A 131 10.94 13.13 20.10
N THR A 132 9.94 13.69 20.80
CA THR A 132 8.81 12.93 21.34
C THR A 132 7.95 12.29 20.25
N ASP A 133 7.85 12.88 19.06
CA ASP A 133 7.10 12.32 17.93
C ASP A 133 7.85 11.16 17.28
N ILE A 134 9.17 11.30 17.15
CA ILE A 134 10.04 10.23 16.65
C ILE A 134 10.06 9.06 17.63
N GLN A 135 10.13 9.35 18.93
CA GLN A 135 10.02 8.32 19.97
C GLN A 135 8.63 7.67 20.00
N LEU A 136 7.55 8.44 19.78
CA LEU A 136 6.21 7.87 19.63
C LEU A 136 6.16 6.88 18.46
N ALA A 137 6.74 7.25 17.32
CA ALA A 137 6.80 6.38 16.14
C ALA A 137 7.45 5.04 16.47
N ALA A 138 8.60 5.08 17.15
CA ALA A 138 9.29 3.88 17.61
C ALA A 138 8.43 3.06 18.58
N ASN A 139 7.76 3.71 19.53
CA ASN A 139 6.93 3.05 20.55
C ASN A 139 5.71 2.32 19.95
N ILE A 140 5.14 2.82 18.85
CA ILE A 140 4.02 2.16 18.15
C ILE A 140 4.48 1.22 17.03
N GLY A 141 5.79 1.06 16.81
CA GLY A 141 6.34 0.22 15.74
C GLY A 141 6.16 0.81 14.33
N SER A 142 6.01 2.12 14.22
CA SER A 142 5.97 2.85 12.95
C SER A 142 7.28 3.59 12.67
N LYS A 143 7.35 4.31 11.54
CA LYS A 143 8.50 5.14 11.17
C LYS A 143 8.26 6.61 11.53
N GLY A 144 9.29 7.31 11.98
CA GLY A 144 9.21 8.75 12.24
C GLY A 144 9.64 9.58 11.03
N ILE A 145 9.00 10.71 10.79
CA ILE A 145 9.45 11.77 9.88
C ILE A 145 9.62 13.02 10.74
N PHE A 146 10.85 13.51 10.83
CA PHE A 146 11.19 14.68 11.62
C PHE A 146 11.12 15.94 10.77
N LEU A 147 10.29 16.89 11.17
CA LEU A 147 10.16 18.18 10.51
C LEU A 147 11.04 19.22 11.22
N GLY A 148 12.31 19.36 10.79
CA GLY A 148 13.28 20.22 11.45
C GLY A 148 14.69 20.16 10.85
N ASP A 149 15.66 20.77 11.53
CA ASP A 149 17.05 20.88 11.07
C ASP A 149 17.98 19.76 11.51
N SER A 150 17.79 19.31 12.75
CA SER A 150 18.67 18.34 13.36
C SER A 150 18.35 16.99 12.78
N ASN A 151 19.33 16.37 12.12
CA ASN A 151 19.19 15.01 11.64
C ASN A 151 18.97 14.08 12.84
N ASP A 152 17.71 13.70 13.08
CA ASP A 152 17.38 12.69 14.08
C ASP A 152 17.77 11.33 13.51
N ALA A 153 18.72 10.65 14.14
CA ALA A 153 19.24 9.38 13.67
C ALA A 153 18.17 8.27 13.61
N ASN A 154 17.04 8.46 14.31
CA ASN A 154 15.94 7.51 14.37
C ASN A 154 14.79 7.88 13.41
N ALA A 155 14.86 9.03 12.73
CA ALA A 155 13.86 9.42 11.73
C ALA A 155 14.16 8.74 10.38
N ALA A 156 13.10 8.28 9.71
CA ALA A 156 13.19 7.75 8.34
C ALA A 156 13.35 8.85 7.29
N LEU A 157 13.03 10.10 7.64
CA LEU A 157 13.28 11.31 6.89
C LEU A 157 13.41 12.48 7.87
N THR A 158 14.43 13.32 7.67
CA THR A 158 14.53 14.65 8.30
C THR A 158 14.43 15.70 7.20
N THR A 159 13.50 16.65 7.31
CA THR A 159 13.33 17.73 6.33
C THR A 159 12.62 18.93 6.97
N ARG A 160 12.64 20.09 6.33
CA ARG A 160 11.74 21.21 6.65
C ARG A 160 10.59 21.36 5.65
N SER A 161 10.52 20.51 4.63
CA SER A 161 9.64 20.69 3.48
C SER A 161 8.55 19.64 3.44
N TRP A 162 7.30 20.09 3.55
CA TRP A 162 6.13 19.25 3.29
C TRP A 162 6.13 18.65 1.87
N GLU A 163 6.73 19.33 0.89
CA GLU A 163 6.87 18.79 -0.45
C GLU A 163 7.82 17.58 -0.48
N GLU A 164 8.91 17.63 0.28
CA GLU A 164 9.82 16.49 0.41
C GLU A 164 9.17 15.33 1.16
N ILE A 165 8.37 15.60 2.19
CA ILE A 165 7.55 14.58 2.87
C ILE A 165 6.63 13.88 1.86
N TYR A 166 5.89 14.65 1.07
CA TYR A 166 5.01 14.09 0.04
C TYR A 166 5.80 13.24 -0.97
N ARG A 167 6.93 13.74 -1.50
CA ARG A 167 7.78 13.00 -2.44
C ARG A 167 8.34 11.72 -1.82
N PHE A 168 8.74 11.77 -0.56
CA PHE A 168 9.24 10.62 0.19
C PHE A 168 8.15 9.56 0.39
N LEU A 169 6.94 9.95 0.79
CA LEU A 169 5.81 9.04 0.96
C LEU A 169 5.36 8.46 -0.39
N LYS A 170 5.36 9.27 -1.46
CA LYS A 170 4.99 8.85 -2.82
C LYS A 170 6.01 7.94 -3.49
N SER A 171 7.30 8.11 -3.20
CA SER A 171 8.38 7.28 -3.76
C SER A 171 8.46 5.88 -3.13
N LYS A 172 7.64 5.59 -2.10
CA LYS A 172 7.58 4.24 -1.53
C LYS A 172 6.94 3.29 -2.55
N PRO A 173 7.67 2.25 -3.00
CA PRO A 173 7.17 1.34 -4.01
C PRO A 173 6.00 0.51 -3.47
N ARG A 174 5.05 0.19 -4.34
CA ARG A 174 3.93 -0.72 -4.06
C ARG A 174 4.44 -2.15 -3.93
N ARG A 175 4.78 -2.51 -2.69
CA ARG A 175 5.35 -3.81 -2.32
C ARG A 175 4.54 -4.56 -1.29
N SER A 176 4.51 -5.88 -1.44
CA SER A 176 3.95 -6.82 -0.48
C SER A 176 4.85 -8.05 -0.34
N GLN A 177 4.73 -8.72 0.80
CA GLN A 177 5.38 -9.99 1.08
C GLN A 177 4.34 -10.91 1.69
N LYS A 178 4.24 -12.13 1.16
CA LYS A 178 3.33 -13.16 1.64
C LYS A 178 4.10 -14.42 1.99
N LYS A 179 3.83 -14.94 3.19
CA LYS A 179 4.27 -16.27 3.60
C LYS A 179 3.03 -17.13 3.82
N ARG A 180 2.99 -18.31 3.21
CA ARG A 180 1.89 -19.27 3.35
C ARG A 180 2.48 -20.65 3.58
N LYS A 181 2.06 -21.31 4.64
CA LYS A 181 2.55 -22.64 5.01
C LYS A 181 1.39 -23.57 5.31
N THR A 182 1.35 -24.70 4.64
CA THR A 182 0.45 -25.82 4.89
C THR A 182 1.28 -27.08 5.18
N ASN A 183 0.63 -28.24 5.25
CA ASN A 183 1.35 -29.52 5.32
C ASN A 183 1.88 -29.96 3.94
N GLU A 184 1.41 -29.34 2.87
CA GLU A 184 1.74 -29.67 1.47
C GLU A 184 2.79 -28.71 0.91
N THR A 185 2.70 -27.42 1.25
CA THR A 185 3.58 -26.37 0.70
C THR A 185 4.07 -25.38 1.75
N ASP A 186 5.29 -24.86 1.55
CA ASP A 186 5.86 -23.72 2.27
C ASP A 186 6.31 -22.67 1.25
N ILE A 187 5.62 -21.53 1.23
CA ILE A 187 5.71 -20.53 0.16
C ILE A 187 6.06 -19.17 0.75
N GLU A 188 7.05 -18.52 0.14
CA GLU A 188 7.38 -17.12 0.35
C GLU A 188 7.38 -16.37 -0.98
N ILE A 189 6.59 -15.29 -1.06
CA ILE A 189 6.47 -14.44 -2.25
C ILE A 189 6.67 -12.98 -1.87
N MET A 190 7.51 -12.26 -2.60
CA MET A 190 7.62 -10.80 -2.56
C MET A 190 7.27 -10.22 -3.93
N VAL A 191 6.43 -9.19 -3.95
CA VAL A 191 6.00 -8.50 -5.17
C VAL A 191 6.34 -7.02 -5.08
N ASN A 192 6.91 -6.46 -6.14
CA ASN A 192 7.06 -5.02 -6.34
C ASN A 192 6.39 -4.58 -7.64
N LEU A 193 5.21 -3.96 -7.54
CA LEU A 193 4.44 -3.49 -8.70
C LEU A 193 5.10 -2.32 -9.43
N ASP A 194 5.97 -1.57 -8.74
CA ASP A 194 6.77 -0.47 -9.31
C ASP A 194 8.20 -0.94 -9.61
N GLY A 195 8.31 -2.15 -10.15
CA GLY A 195 9.57 -2.83 -10.39
C GLY A 195 10.23 -2.48 -11.73
N THR A 196 11.27 -3.24 -12.04
CA THR A 196 12.00 -3.19 -13.31
C THR A 196 11.89 -4.50 -14.10
N GLY A 197 11.19 -5.49 -13.55
CA GLY A 197 11.01 -6.82 -14.15
C GLY A 197 12.14 -7.78 -13.80
N VAL A 198 12.68 -7.67 -12.57
CA VAL A 198 13.64 -8.62 -12.01
C VAL A 198 12.88 -9.77 -11.35
N GLY A 199 13.17 -11.01 -11.75
CA GLY A 199 12.56 -12.22 -11.20
C GLY A 199 13.59 -13.14 -10.57
N ASN A 200 13.43 -13.48 -9.29
CA ASN A 200 14.13 -14.58 -8.61
C ASN A 200 13.08 -15.65 -8.27
N ILE A 201 12.91 -16.67 -9.10
CA ILE A 201 11.77 -17.57 -9.02
C ILE A 201 12.28 -19.01 -8.91
N SER A 202 11.81 -19.70 -7.88
CA SER A 202 12.13 -21.10 -7.63
C SER A 202 10.91 -21.79 -7.03
N THR A 203 10.12 -22.41 -7.89
CA THR A 203 8.95 -23.22 -7.51
C THR A 203 9.26 -24.72 -7.44
N GLY A 204 10.40 -25.13 -7.98
CA GLY A 204 10.75 -26.54 -8.20
C GLY A 204 10.27 -27.09 -9.55
N LEU A 205 9.52 -26.28 -10.32
CA LEU A 205 9.01 -26.62 -11.65
C LEU A 205 9.58 -25.65 -12.68
N GLY A 206 10.51 -26.10 -13.51
CA GLY A 206 11.27 -25.26 -14.43
C GLY A 206 10.41 -24.59 -15.51
N PHE A 207 9.36 -25.27 -16.01
CA PHE A 207 8.46 -24.63 -16.97
C PHE A 207 7.58 -23.58 -16.29
N PHE A 208 7.15 -23.82 -15.05
CA PHE A 208 6.34 -22.86 -14.29
C PHE A 208 7.14 -21.63 -13.89
N ASP A 209 8.39 -21.81 -13.43
CA ASP A 209 9.33 -20.73 -13.16
C ASP A 209 9.47 -19.82 -14.38
N HIS A 210 9.69 -20.42 -15.56
CA HIS A 210 9.79 -19.70 -16.83
C HIS A 210 8.53 -18.89 -17.17
N MET A 211 7.34 -19.40 -16.86
CA MET A 211 6.08 -18.67 -17.07
C MET A 211 5.92 -17.49 -16.12
N LEU A 212 6.28 -17.64 -14.84
CA LEU A 212 6.25 -16.55 -13.86
C LEU A 212 7.32 -15.48 -14.18
N GLU A 213 8.46 -15.86 -14.77
CA GLU A 213 9.44 -14.90 -15.30
C GLU A 213 8.84 -14.02 -16.41
N GLN A 214 7.95 -14.57 -17.26
CA GLN A 214 7.26 -13.77 -18.28
C GLN A 214 6.40 -12.68 -17.63
N LEU A 215 5.72 -13.03 -16.53
CA LEU A 215 4.93 -12.07 -15.74
C LEU A 215 5.81 -10.94 -15.21
N SER A 216 6.93 -11.28 -14.56
CA SER A 216 7.88 -10.28 -14.05
C SER A 216 8.41 -9.39 -15.18
N LYS A 217 9.00 -10.00 -16.22
CA LYS A 217 9.72 -9.30 -17.28
C LYS A 217 8.83 -8.40 -18.11
N HIS A 218 7.67 -8.90 -18.54
CA HIS A 218 6.79 -8.16 -19.44
C HIS A 218 5.82 -7.24 -18.69
N GLY A 219 5.54 -7.57 -17.43
CA GLY A 219 4.78 -6.75 -16.47
C GLY A 219 5.57 -5.55 -15.95
N GLY A 220 6.91 -5.64 -15.91
CA GLY A 220 7.74 -4.63 -15.24
C GLY A 220 7.59 -4.69 -13.72
N ILE A 221 7.35 -5.88 -13.19
CA ILE A 221 7.08 -6.14 -11.77
C ILE A 221 8.24 -6.98 -11.26
N ASP A 222 8.82 -6.64 -10.10
CA ASP A 222 9.83 -7.51 -9.51
C ASP A 222 9.14 -8.62 -8.71
N LEU A 223 9.57 -9.86 -8.91
CA LEU A 223 9.03 -11.05 -8.23
C LEU A 223 10.16 -11.84 -7.58
N ASP A 224 10.00 -12.14 -6.30
CA ASP A 224 10.84 -13.11 -5.58
C ASP A 224 9.93 -14.21 -5.05
N ILE A 225 10.12 -15.44 -5.51
CA ILE A 225 9.24 -16.58 -5.22
C ILE A 225 10.11 -17.77 -4.80
N SER A 226 9.91 -18.25 -3.59
CA SER A 226 10.54 -19.46 -3.07
C SER A 226 9.47 -20.42 -2.57
N VAL A 227 9.53 -21.67 -3.03
CA VAL A 227 8.57 -22.71 -2.70
C VAL A 227 9.29 -23.99 -2.31
N ASN A 228 8.76 -24.64 -1.28
CA ASN A 228 9.02 -26.04 -0.99
C ASN A 228 7.67 -26.77 -0.98
N GLY A 229 7.39 -27.56 -2.02
CA GLY A 229 6.14 -28.29 -2.19
C GLY A 229 6.36 -29.80 -2.31
N ASP A 230 5.27 -30.54 -2.20
CA ASP A 230 5.17 -32.00 -2.24
C ASP A 230 5.19 -32.58 -3.67
N LEU A 231 6.17 -32.17 -4.47
CA LEU A 231 6.32 -32.57 -5.88
C LEU A 231 6.49 -34.09 -6.10
N GLU A 232 6.75 -34.86 -5.04
CA GLU A 232 6.72 -36.32 -5.06
C GLU A 232 5.30 -36.93 -5.19
N ILE A 233 4.26 -36.16 -4.85
CA ILE A 233 2.86 -36.54 -5.03
C ILE A 233 2.42 -36.17 -6.45
N ASP A 234 2.34 -34.86 -6.72
CA ASP A 234 2.17 -34.25 -8.04
C ASP A 234 2.50 -32.74 -7.97
N GLU A 235 2.29 -31.99 -9.06
CA GLU A 235 2.55 -30.55 -9.11
C GLU A 235 1.36 -29.67 -8.68
N HIS A 236 0.22 -30.27 -8.33
CA HIS A 236 -1.06 -29.58 -8.18
C HIS A 236 -1.02 -28.57 -7.04
N HIS A 237 -0.69 -29.03 -5.83
CA HIS A 237 -0.67 -28.18 -4.63
C HIS A 237 0.34 -27.05 -4.77
N THR A 238 1.51 -27.34 -5.35
CA THR A 238 2.56 -26.34 -5.60
C THR A 238 2.05 -25.21 -6.52
N ILE A 239 1.45 -25.54 -7.66
CA ILE A 239 0.98 -24.52 -8.62
C ILE A 239 -0.21 -23.74 -8.05
N GLU A 240 -1.17 -24.44 -7.44
CA GLU A 240 -2.35 -23.82 -6.85
C GLU A 240 -1.97 -22.85 -5.73
N ASP A 241 -1.16 -23.29 -4.78
CA ASP A 241 -0.83 -22.49 -3.61
C ASP A 241 0.07 -21.29 -3.96
N VAL A 242 0.94 -21.42 -4.97
CA VAL A 242 1.68 -20.28 -5.55
C VAL A 242 0.72 -19.29 -6.17
N ALA A 243 -0.28 -19.75 -6.93
CA ALA A 243 -1.26 -18.87 -7.55
C ALA A 243 -2.08 -18.08 -6.52
N ILE A 244 -2.52 -18.75 -5.45
CA ILE A 244 -3.24 -18.13 -4.32
C ILE A 244 -2.35 -17.08 -3.66
N ALA A 245 -1.14 -17.47 -3.24
CA ALA A 245 -0.23 -16.59 -2.52
C ALA A 245 0.21 -15.39 -3.38
N LEU A 246 0.43 -15.60 -4.68
CA LEU A 246 0.75 -14.54 -5.63
C LEU A 246 -0.43 -13.59 -5.81
N GLY A 247 -1.65 -14.11 -6.00
CA GLY A 247 -2.86 -13.30 -6.11
C GLY A 247 -3.10 -12.45 -4.86
N GLU A 248 -2.92 -13.02 -3.67
CA GLU A 248 -2.98 -12.28 -2.41
C GLU A 248 -1.91 -11.20 -2.29
N ALA A 249 -0.67 -11.51 -2.69
CA ALA A 249 0.42 -10.54 -2.71
C ALA A 249 0.11 -9.36 -3.66
N PHE A 250 -0.43 -9.63 -4.84
CA PHE A 250 -0.88 -8.59 -5.77
C PHE A 250 -1.99 -7.73 -5.16
N ARG A 251 -3.01 -8.34 -4.56
CA ARG A 251 -4.10 -7.63 -3.88
C ARG A 251 -3.57 -6.70 -2.78
N GLU A 252 -2.66 -7.20 -1.94
CA GLU A 252 -2.05 -6.41 -0.86
C GLU A 252 -1.17 -5.27 -1.41
N ALA A 253 -0.43 -5.51 -2.50
CA ALA A 253 0.40 -4.47 -3.14
C ALA A 253 -0.43 -3.39 -3.84
N LEU A 254 -1.62 -3.74 -4.37
CA LEU A 254 -2.55 -2.80 -5.00
C LEU A 254 -3.26 -1.87 -4.01
N GLY A 255 -3.40 -2.27 -2.74
CA GLY A 255 -4.06 -1.47 -1.70
C GLY A 255 -5.49 -1.05 -2.08
N SER A 256 -5.83 0.23 -1.89
CA SER A 256 -7.15 0.80 -2.27
C SER A 256 -7.45 0.83 -3.77
N LYS A 257 -6.51 0.43 -4.65
CA LYS A 257 -6.64 0.50 -6.12
C LYS A 257 -6.94 1.93 -6.63
N LYS A 258 -6.63 2.95 -5.82
CA LYS A 258 -6.84 4.35 -6.16
C LYS A 258 -5.82 4.78 -7.22
N GLY A 259 -6.30 5.46 -8.25
CA GLY A 259 -5.46 6.06 -9.27
C GLY A 259 -4.76 5.07 -10.19
N ILE A 260 -5.34 3.90 -10.48
CA ILE A 260 -4.80 2.97 -11.49
C ILE A 260 -5.68 2.91 -12.75
N GLU A 261 -5.13 2.51 -13.89
CA GLU A 261 -5.86 2.36 -15.17
C GLU A 261 -6.92 1.24 -15.17
N ARG A 262 -6.81 0.28 -14.23
CA ARG A 262 -7.76 -0.82 -13.96
C ARG A 262 -7.89 -1.90 -15.05
N TYR A 263 -7.72 -1.57 -16.33
CA TYR A 263 -7.95 -2.47 -17.47
C TYR A 263 -6.71 -2.71 -18.35
N GLY A 264 -6.66 -3.83 -19.08
CA GLY A 264 -5.64 -4.14 -20.08
C GLY A 264 -6.07 -5.23 -21.08
N PHE A 265 -5.43 -5.30 -22.26
CA PHE A 265 -5.85 -6.21 -23.36
C PHE A 265 -4.72 -6.68 -24.32
N LEU A 266 -4.85 -7.95 -24.74
CA LEU A 266 -4.35 -8.63 -25.96
C LEU A 266 -2.83 -8.70 -26.25
N LEU A 267 -2.36 -9.88 -26.70
CA LEU A 267 -0.97 -10.10 -27.17
C LEU A 267 -0.87 -11.18 -28.27
N PRO A 268 -0.23 -10.89 -29.42
CA PRO A 268 0.17 -11.91 -30.41
C PRO A 268 1.59 -12.46 -30.16
N MET A 269 1.80 -13.76 -30.46
CA MET A 269 3.12 -14.40 -30.42
C MET A 269 3.18 -15.61 -31.38
N ASP A 270 4.03 -15.56 -32.40
CA ASP A 270 4.18 -16.60 -33.43
C ASP A 270 2.85 -17.06 -34.04
N ASP A 271 2.52 -18.35 -33.95
CA ASP A 271 1.26 -18.95 -34.40
C ASP A 271 0.10 -18.68 -33.45
N CYS A 272 0.36 -18.03 -32.31
CA CYS A 272 -0.58 -17.84 -31.23
C CYS A 272 -1.12 -16.41 -31.13
N LEU A 273 -2.42 -16.31 -30.90
CA LEU A 273 -3.08 -15.07 -30.48
C LEU A 273 -3.73 -15.31 -29.13
N ALA A 274 -3.24 -14.63 -28.09
CA ALA A 274 -3.83 -14.63 -26.76
C ALA A 274 -4.56 -13.32 -26.50
N GLN A 275 -5.80 -13.43 -26.05
CA GLN A 275 -6.61 -12.34 -25.55
C GLN A 275 -6.75 -12.52 -24.05
N VAL A 276 -6.14 -11.62 -23.30
CA VAL A 276 -6.28 -11.55 -21.84
C VAL A 276 -6.90 -10.21 -21.50
N ALA A 277 -8.13 -10.24 -21.00
CA ALA A 277 -8.79 -9.08 -20.43
C ALA A 277 -8.81 -9.21 -18.90
N LEU A 278 -8.41 -8.13 -18.22
CA LEU A 278 -8.25 -8.08 -16.78
C LEU A 278 -9.01 -6.87 -16.21
N ASP A 279 -9.72 -7.08 -15.10
CA ASP A 279 -10.33 -6.04 -14.26
C ASP A 279 -10.00 -6.29 -12.79
N PHE A 280 -9.17 -5.43 -12.17
CA PHE A 280 -8.93 -5.40 -10.72
C PHE A 280 -10.11 -4.77 -9.94
N GLY A 281 -11.32 -5.25 -10.23
CA GLY A 281 -12.58 -4.67 -9.74
C GLY A 281 -13.07 -5.21 -8.39
N GLY A 282 -12.26 -6.01 -7.69
CA GLY A 282 -12.59 -6.57 -6.36
C GLY A 282 -13.56 -7.77 -6.36
N ARG A 283 -13.86 -8.34 -7.53
CA ARG A 283 -14.74 -9.51 -7.66
C ARG A 283 -13.99 -10.62 -8.40
N PRO A 284 -13.87 -11.82 -7.81
CA PRO A 284 -13.21 -12.94 -8.46
C PRO A 284 -14.11 -13.57 -9.52
N TRP A 285 -13.61 -13.69 -10.75
CA TRP A 285 -14.25 -14.41 -11.83
C TRP A 285 -13.25 -14.82 -12.90
N LEU A 286 -13.38 -16.02 -13.47
CA LEU A 286 -12.59 -16.48 -14.60
C LEU A 286 -13.50 -16.95 -15.73
N VAL A 287 -13.25 -16.45 -16.93
CA VAL A 287 -13.71 -17.04 -18.20
C VAL A 287 -12.48 -17.59 -18.91
N TRP A 288 -12.51 -18.88 -19.23
CA TRP A 288 -11.40 -19.58 -19.87
C TRP A 288 -11.88 -20.28 -21.14
N GLU A 289 -11.41 -19.80 -22.29
CA GLU A 289 -11.70 -20.34 -23.62
C GLU A 289 -10.38 -20.73 -24.31
N VAL A 290 -9.66 -21.67 -23.69
CA VAL A 290 -8.42 -22.23 -24.23
C VAL A 290 -8.50 -23.75 -24.17
N GLU A 291 -8.25 -24.38 -25.30
CA GLU A 291 -8.13 -25.83 -25.41
C GLU A 291 -6.66 -26.21 -25.62
N PHE A 292 -6.20 -27.19 -24.85
CA PHE A 292 -4.87 -27.77 -24.98
C PHE A 292 -4.99 -29.23 -25.45
N LYS A 293 -4.18 -29.60 -26.46
CA LYS A 293 -4.18 -30.94 -27.05
C LYS A 293 -3.15 -31.88 -26.39
N ARG A 294 -2.15 -31.30 -25.73
CA ARG A 294 -1.06 -32.06 -25.07
C ARG A 294 -1.33 -32.12 -23.58
N GLU A 295 -1.09 -33.28 -22.98
CA GLU A 295 -1.30 -33.51 -21.55
C GLU A 295 -0.34 -32.68 -20.68
N LYS A 296 0.91 -32.54 -21.10
CA LYS A 296 1.98 -31.92 -20.30
C LYS A 296 2.99 -31.13 -21.15
N ILE A 297 3.45 -29.99 -20.63
CA ILE A 297 4.54 -29.19 -21.19
C ILE A 297 5.67 -29.11 -20.17
N GLY A 298 6.83 -29.67 -20.52
CA GLY A 298 7.93 -29.83 -19.57
C GLY A 298 7.47 -30.66 -18.37
N ASP A 299 7.51 -30.03 -17.19
CA ASP A 299 7.12 -30.58 -15.90
C ASP A 299 5.72 -30.14 -15.44
N VAL A 300 4.92 -29.46 -16.27
CA VAL A 300 3.58 -28.96 -15.89
C VAL A 300 2.45 -29.52 -16.77
N PRO A 301 1.45 -30.23 -16.20
CA PRO A 301 0.23 -30.63 -16.91
C PRO A 301 -0.55 -29.41 -17.39
N THR A 302 -1.11 -29.49 -18.59
CA THR A 302 -1.75 -28.34 -19.22
C THR A 302 -3.05 -27.92 -18.54
N GLU A 303 -3.72 -28.82 -17.83
CA GLU A 303 -4.88 -28.48 -17.01
C GLU A 303 -4.55 -27.50 -15.87
N MET A 304 -3.31 -27.52 -15.37
CA MET A 304 -2.90 -26.67 -14.26
C MET A 304 -2.85 -25.19 -14.61
N PHE A 305 -2.82 -24.81 -15.90
CA PHE A 305 -2.89 -23.39 -16.28
C PHE A 305 -4.28 -22.80 -16.03
N LEU A 306 -5.36 -23.54 -16.28
CA LEU A 306 -6.71 -23.13 -15.90
C LEU A 306 -6.78 -22.94 -14.38
N HIS A 307 -6.30 -23.93 -13.62
CA HIS A 307 -6.28 -23.90 -12.16
C HIS A 307 -5.47 -22.71 -11.64
N PHE A 308 -4.28 -22.45 -12.16
CA PHE A 308 -3.45 -21.31 -11.81
C PHE A 308 -4.22 -19.98 -11.98
N PHE A 309 -4.80 -19.72 -13.15
CA PHE A 309 -5.52 -18.47 -13.37
C PHE A 309 -6.80 -18.36 -12.55
N LYS A 310 -7.45 -19.49 -12.25
CA LYS A 310 -8.62 -19.51 -11.37
C LYS A 310 -8.22 -19.10 -9.96
N SER A 311 -7.23 -19.77 -9.39
CA SER A 311 -6.72 -19.53 -8.05
C SER A 311 -6.13 -18.13 -7.91
N PHE A 312 -5.41 -17.64 -8.93
CA PHE A 312 -4.96 -16.25 -8.98
C PHE A 312 -6.13 -15.26 -8.95
N SER A 313 -7.16 -15.47 -9.79
CA SER A 313 -8.32 -14.56 -9.86
C SER A 313 -9.07 -14.48 -8.53
N ASP A 314 -9.14 -15.61 -7.81
CA ASP A 314 -9.75 -15.70 -6.50
C ASP A 314 -8.94 -14.96 -5.43
N GLY A 315 -7.63 -15.21 -5.37
CA GLY A 315 -6.71 -14.54 -4.43
C GLY A 315 -6.63 -13.03 -4.67
N ALA A 316 -6.46 -12.63 -5.94
CA ALA A 316 -6.38 -11.24 -6.36
C ALA A 316 -7.73 -10.49 -6.34
N GLN A 317 -8.84 -11.22 -6.23
CA GLN A 317 -10.21 -10.70 -6.36
C GLN A 317 -10.40 -9.90 -7.66
N CYS A 318 -10.04 -10.50 -8.79
CA CYS A 318 -10.13 -9.86 -10.10
C CYS A 318 -10.94 -10.69 -11.09
N ASN A 319 -11.43 -10.02 -12.14
CA ASN A 319 -12.05 -10.71 -13.27
C ASN A 319 -10.98 -10.94 -14.34
N LEU A 320 -10.91 -12.17 -14.84
CA LEU A 320 -10.08 -12.58 -15.95
C LEU A 320 -10.94 -13.18 -17.06
N ASN A 321 -10.69 -12.76 -18.30
CA ASN A 321 -11.19 -13.43 -19.48
C ASN A 321 -10.00 -13.76 -20.39
N ILE A 322 -9.78 -15.06 -20.62
CA ILE A 322 -8.63 -15.58 -21.34
C ILE A 322 -9.12 -16.44 -22.50
N GLN A 323 -8.70 -16.05 -23.71
CA GLN A 323 -8.89 -16.84 -24.93
C GLN A 323 -7.55 -16.98 -25.63
N ALA A 324 -7.27 -18.14 -26.21
CA ALA A 324 -6.05 -18.33 -26.99
C ALA A 324 -6.28 -19.33 -28.14
N LYS A 325 -5.69 -19.03 -29.30
CA LYS A 325 -5.66 -19.91 -30.47
C LYS A 325 -4.23 -20.07 -30.94
N GLY A 326 -3.89 -21.26 -31.43
CA GLY A 326 -2.55 -21.63 -31.89
C GLY A 326 -2.39 -23.15 -31.93
N GLU A 327 -1.35 -23.63 -32.63
CA GLU A 327 -1.06 -25.06 -32.78
C GLU A 327 -0.03 -25.54 -31.77
N ASN A 328 0.95 -24.70 -31.41
CA ASN A 328 1.96 -25.04 -30.41
C ASN A 328 1.47 -24.69 -29.00
N GLU A 329 1.38 -25.71 -28.15
CA GLU A 329 0.92 -25.58 -26.76
C GLU A 329 1.82 -24.71 -25.88
N HIS A 330 3.14 -24.83 -26.05
CA HIS A 330 4.10 -23.94 -25.37
C HIS A 330 3.83 -22.49 -25.77
N HIS A 331 3.70 -22.22 -27.07
CA HIS A 331 3.48 -20.87 -27.56
C HIS A 331 2.16 -20.30 -27.06
N LYS A 332 1.08 -21.11 -27.01
CA LYS A 332 -0.20 -20.68 -26.43
C LYS A 332 -0.04 -20.27 -24.98
N ILE A 333 0.54 -21.12 -24.13
CA ILE A 333 0.70 -20.82 -22.70
C ILE A 333 1.57 -19.59 -22.49
N GLU A 334 2.73 -19.51 -23.14
CA GLU A 334 3.64 -18.38 -23.00
C GLU A 334 3.00 -17.07 -23.53
N SER A 335 2.22 -17.14 -24.62
CA SER A 335 1.46 -15.98 -25.13
C SER A 335 0.38 -15.52 -24.14
N ILE A 336 -0.28 -16.45 -23.43
CA ILE A 336 -1.23 -16.12 -22.35
C ILE A 336 -0.52 -15.42 -21.20
N PHE A 337 0.60 -15.96 -20.71
CA PHE A 337 1.36 -15.34 -19.62
C PHE A 337 1.89 -13.96 -20.00
N LYS A 338 2.42 -13.78 -21.21
CA LYS A 338 2.84 -12.47 -21.72
C LYS A 338 1.66 -11.51 -21.85
N GLY A 339 0.52 -11.99 -22.38
CA GLY A 339 -0.71 -11.22 -22.50
C GLY A 339 -1.23 -10.76 -21.13
N PHE A 340 -1.22 -11.67 -20.16
CA PHE A 340 -1.55 -11.39 -18.77
C PHE A 340 -0.59 -10.39 -18.14
N ALA A 341 0.72 -10.52 -18.37
CA ALA A 341 1.74 -9.58 -17.89
C ALA A 341 1.51 -8.17 -18.45
N LYS A 342 1.23 -8.04 -19.75
CA LYS A 342 0.94 -6.75 -20.39
C LYS A 342 -0.38 -6.15 -19.92
N ALA A 343 -1.42 -6.96 -19.81
CA ALA A 343 -2.71 -6.53 -19.27
C ALA A 343 -2.57 -6.03 -17.83
N THR A 344 -1.79 -6.76 -17.01
CA THR A 344 -1.46 -6.37 -15.64
C THR A 344 -0.69 -5.06 -15.61
N LYS A 345 0.38 -4.91 -16.39
CA LYS A 345 1.18 -3.67 -16.46
C LYS A 345 0.32 -2.45 -16.74
N LEU A 346 -0.56 -2.56 -17.74
CA LEU A 346 -1.51 -1.49 -18.07
C LEU A 346 -2.43 -1.23 -16.88
N ALA A 347 -3.11 -2.26 -16.39
CA ALA A 347 -4.11 -2.13 -15.32
C ALA A 347 -3.57 -1.55 -14.00
N ILE A 348 -2.30 -1.78 -13.67
CA ILE A 348 -1.65 -1.26 -12.45
C ILE A 348 -0.96 0.10 -12.64
N GLN A 349 -0.90 0.63 -13.86
CA GLN A 349 -0.26 1.91 -14.14
C GLN A 349 -1.01 3.03 -13.41
N GLN A 350 -0.27 3.95 -12.77
CA GLN A 350 -0.87 5.08 -12.10
C GLN A 350 -1.38 6.12 -13.10
N THR A 351 -2.60 6.61 -12.87
CA THR A 351 -3.25 7.71 -13.58
C THR A 351 -2.86 9.06 -12.97
N ASN A 352 -3.11 10.14 -13.69
CA ASN A 352 -2.78 11.50 -13.23
C ASN A 352 -3.85 12.12 -12.30
N ASP A 353 -5.08 11.60 -12.30
CA ASP A 353 -6.19 12.16 -11.51
C ASP A 353 -6.34 11.51 -10.12
N TYR A 354 -5.68 10.36 -9.90
CA TYR A 354 -5.68 9.61 -8.65
C TYR A 354 -7.08 9.32 -8.09
N SER A 355 -8.09 9.27 -8.95
CA SER A 355 -9.45 8.92 -8.56
C SER A 355 -9.60 7.41 -8.38
N ILE A 356 -10.58 6.97 -7.60
CA ILE A 356 -10.97 5.55 -7.61
C ILE A 356 -11.71 5.31 -8.92
N PRO A 357 -11.26 4.38 -9.79
CA PRO A 357 -11.86 4.16 -11.11
C PRO A 357 -13.16 3.34 -11.01
N SER A 358 -14.14 3.85 -10.25
CA SER A 358 -15.43 3.21 -9.95
C SER A 358 -16.52 4.24 -9.72
N THR A 359 -17.64 4.10 -10.43
CA THR A 359 -18.82 4.95 -10.24
C THR A 359 -19.48 4.75 -8.87
N LYS A 360 -19.21 3.62 -8.19
CA LYS A 360 -19.69 3.35 -6.83
C LYS A 360 -18.85 4.04 -5.74
N GLY A 361 -17.73 4.66 -6.11
CA GLY A 361 -16.80 5.31 -5.18
C GLY A 361 -15.92 4.36 -4.35
N VAL A 362 -16.11 3.04 -4.49
CA VAL A 362 -15.34 1.99 -3.79
C VAL A 362 -15.09 0.77 -4.70
N LEU A 363 -14.05 -0.03 -4.42
CA LEU A 363 -13.59 -1.21 -5.18
C LEU A 363 -13.09 -2.36 -4.30
#